data_AF-A0A7X2LTY8-F1
#
_entry.id   AF-A0A7X2LTY8-F1
#
_cell.length_a   1.000
_cell.length_b   1.000
_cell.length_c   1.000
_cell.angle_alpha   90.00
_cell.angle_beta   90.00
_cell.angle_gamma   90.00
#
_symmetry.space_group_name_H-M   'P 1'
#
loop_
_entity.id
_entity.type
_entity.pdbx_description
1 polymer ?
#
loop_
_entity_poly.entity_id
_entity_poly.type
_entity_poly.pdbx_seq_one_letter_code
_entity_poly.pdbx_strand_id
1 'polypeptide(L)'
;MSDDKVLEQALLARAVPGDRLMLADAVLLAALDGSRPLAPAERRALQASPLTLRRFKHLALQRRNAATLRPSAANDDAWDGSAGMLRAAASAIALEELATDDGHWALHFVPDDAGGWQLILKLDAQAPFAGRLLRERPLLRVVDGGGAILLQGRLDADGECERPWPFDSAPVAHFQLYGATFAIEPCK
;
A
#
# COMPACT_ATOMS: atom_id res chain seq x y z
N MET A 1 15.13 -4.98 -8.40
CA MET A 1 14.64 -3.60 -8.26
C MET A 1 14.54 -3.02 -9.66
N SER A 2 13.34 -2.67 -10.14
CA SER A 2 13.17 -2.14 -11.50
C SER A 2 13.77 -0.74 -11.62
N ASP A 3 14.44 -0.44 -12.73
CA ASP A 3 15.08 0.86 -13.02
C ASP A 3 14.14 2.06 -12.80
N ASP A 4 12.84 1.87 -13.06
CA ASP A 4 11.82 2.92 -12.88
C ASP A 4 11.70 3.40 -11.43
N LYS A 5 11.80 2.50 -10.43
CA LYS A 5 11.73 2.89 -9.01
C LYS A 5 12.98 3.67 -8.59
N VAL A 6 14.15 3.31 -9.13
CA VAL A 6 15.43 3.97 -8.84
C VAL A 6 15.44 5.37 -9.45
N LEU A 7 14.96 5.51 -10.69
CA LEU A 7 14.84 6.79 -11.38
C LEU A 7 13.86 7.73 -10.67
N GLU A 8 12.72 7.21 -10.22
CA GLU A 8 11.72 8.00 -9.48
C GLU A 8 12.27 8.53 -8.14
N GLN A 9 12.96 7.68 -7.38
CA GLN A 9 13.60 8.09 -6.12
C GLN A 9 14.70 9.15 -6.34
N ALA A 10 15.52 8.98 -7.39
CA ALA A 10 16.56 9.95 -7.74
C ALA A 10 15.96 11.32 -8.13
N LEU A 11 14.84 11.33 -8.86
CA LEU A 11 14.15 12.57 -9.24
C LEU A 11 13.50 13.27 -8.03
N LEU A 12 12.94 12.51 -7.08
CA LEU A 12 12.33 13.05 -5.86
C LEU A 12 13.36 13.63 -4.88
N ALA A 13 14.57 13.07 -4.81
CA ALA A 13 15.63 13.52 -3.92
C ALA A 13 16.33 14.81 -4.39
N ARG A 14 16.20 15.16 -5.68
CA ARG A 14 16.85 16.33 -6.27
C ARG A 14 16.21 17.63 -5.79
N ALA A 15 16.94 18.41 -4.99
CA ALA A 15 16.58 19.81 -4.71
C ALA A 15 17.05 20.71 -5.87
N VAL A 16 16.14 21.44 -6.50
CA VAL A 16 16.45 22.39 -7.57
C VAL A 16 16.14 23.81 -7.07
N PRO A 17 17.16 24.68 -6.92
CA PRO A 17 16.94 26.07 -6.52
C PRO A 17 16.06 26.81 -7.54
N GLY A 18 15.02 27.49 -7.06
CA GLY A 18 14.09 28.22 -7.92
C GLY A 18 13.03 27.37 -8.62
N ASP A 19 12.92 26.08 -8.29
CA ASP A 19 11.85 25.21 -8.80
C ASP A 19 10.47 25.71 -8.36
N ARG A 20 9.53 25.68 -9.31
CA ARG A 20 8.14 26.13 -9.12
C ARG A 20 7.21 25.07 -9.66
N LEU A 21 5.98 25.04 -9.16
CA LEU A 21 4.94 24.18 -9.74
C LEU A 21 4.73 24.54 -11.21
N MET A 22 4.98 23.58 -12.09
CA MET A 22 4.85 23.73 -13.54
C MET A 22 3.47 23.30 -14.05
N LEU A 23 2.78 22.44 -13.30
CA LEU A 23 1.45 21.95 -13.62
C LEU A 23 0.46 22.33 -12.50
N ALA A 24 -0.75 22.71 -12.90
CA ALA A 24 -1.83 22.98 -11.98
C ALA A 24 -2.38 21.67 -11.38
N ASP A 25 -2.81 21.73 -10.12
CA ASP A 25 -3.38 20.57 -9.41
C ASP A 25 -4.55 19.93 -10.17
N ALA A 26 -5.36 20.72 -10.88
CA ALA A 26 -6.46 20.21 -11.71
C ALA A 26 -5.99 19.27 -12.84
N VAL A 27 -4.85 19.58 -13.47
CA VAL A 27 -4.25 18.75 -14.54
C VAL A 27 -3.66 17.48 -13.93
N LEU A 28 -3.01 17.60 -12.77
CA LEU A 28 -2.47 16.47 -12.03
C LEU A 28 -3.57 15.50 -11.57
N LEU A 29 -4.69 16.04 -11.08
CA LEU A 29 -5.85 15.26 -10.65
C LEU A 29 -6.55 14.57 -11.83
N ALA A 30 -6.75 15.27 -12.95
CA ALA A 30 -7.34 14.68 -14.17
C ALA A 30 -6.47 13.56 -14.77
N ALA A 31 -5.15 13.63 -14.58
CA ALA A 31 -4.24 12.55 -14.93
C ALA A 31 -4.35 11.35 -13.98
N LEU A 32 -4.54 11.61 -12.68
CA LEU A 32 -4.66 10.57 -11.66
C LEU A 32 -6.02 9.85 -11.70
N ASP A 33 -7.09 10.52 -12.12
CA ASP A 33 -8.43 9.93 -12.22
C ASP A 33 -8.72 9.26 -13.57
N GLY A 34 -7.78 9.35 -14.52
CA GLY A 34 -7.89 8.75 -15.84
C GLY A 34 -8.81 9.49 -16.81
N SER A 35 -9.40 10.63 -16.40
CA SER A 35 -10.24 11.46 -17.27
C SER A 35 -9.44 12.10 -18.42
N ARG A 36 -8.12 12.29 -18.23
CA ARG A 36 -7.24 12.82 -19.26
C ARG A 36 -5.80 12.31 -19.12
N PRO A 37 -5.22 11.67 -20.16
CA PRO A 37 -3.81 11.33 -20.12
C PRO A 37 -2.92 12.58 -20.20
N LEU A 38 -1.78 12.57 -19.50
CA LEU A 38 -0.79 13.64 -19.61
C LEU A 38 -0.22 13.71 -21.03
N ALA A 39 -0.28 14.89 -21.63
CA ALA A 39 0.35 15.17 -22.91
C ALA A 39 1.88 15.05 -22.81
N PRO A 40 2.60 14.79 -23.92
CA PRO A 40 4.06 14.64 -23.89
C PRO A 40 4.81 15.87 -23.34
N ALA A 41 4.24 17.08 -23.49
CA ALA A 41 4.80 18.29 -22.90
C ALA A 41 4.58 18.37 -21.38
N GLU A 42 3.41 17.93 -20.90
CA GLU A 42 3.07 17.88 -19.48
C GLU A 42 3.88 16.80 -18.74
N ARG A 43 4.12 15.64 -19.37
CA ARG A 43 5.02 14.62 -18.83
C ARG A 43 6.45 15.13 -18.68
N ARG A 44 6.95 15.87 -19.68
CA ARG A 44 8.27 16.50 -19.61
C ARG A 44 8.32 17.55 -18.50
N ALA A 45 7.28 18.35 -18.33
CA ALA A 45 7.18 19.33 -17.24
C ALA A 45 7.18 18.66 -15.86
N LEU A 46 6.48 17.53 -15.72
CA LEU A 46 6.45 16.73 -14.49
C LEU A 46 7.83 16.15 -14.14
N GLN A 47 8.56 15.64 -15.13
CA GLN A 47 9.92 15.09 -14.94
C GLN A 47 10.98 16.17 -14.69
N ALA A 48 10.78 17.37 -15.24
CA ALA A 48 11.72 18.48 -15.10
C ALA A 48 11.66 19.15 -13.70
N SER A 49 10.51 19.08 -13.01
CA SER A 49 10.25 19.75 -11.73
C SER A 49 10.04 18.75 -10.58
N PRO A 50 11.04 18.52 -9.72
CA PRO A 50 10.91 17.72 -8.51
C PRO A 50 9.74 18.16 -7.60
N LEU A 51 9.46 19.46 -7.53
CA LEU A 51 8.36 20.00 -6.73
C LEU A 51 6.99 19.61 -7.31
N THR A 52 6.82 19.67 -8.64
CA THR A 52 5.60 19.20 -9.33
C THR A 52 5.42 17.69 -9.16
N LEU A 53 6.51 16.92 -9.19
CA LEU A 53 6.48 15.47 -9.01
C LEU A 53 6.13 15.07 -7.57
N ARG A 54 6.67 15.78 -6.57
CA ARG A 54 6.26 15.63 -5.15
C ARG A 54 4.78 16.00 -4.97
N ARG A 55 4.29 17.06 -5.61
CA ARG A 55 2.88 17.46 -5.55
C ARG A 55 1.97 16.42 -6.17
N PHE A 56 2.34 15.85 -7.32
CA PHE A 56 1.62 14.75 -7.96
C PHE A 56 1.54 13.52 -7.04
N LYS A 57 2.66 13.12 -6.43
CA LYS A 57 2.69 12.02 -5.44
C LYS A 57 1.80 12.30 -4.23
N HIS A 58 1.83 13.53 -3.72
CA HIS A 58 0.97 13.95 -2.61
C HIS A 58 -0.51 13.91 -2.97
N LEU A 59 -0.91 14.39 -4.15
CA LEU A 59 -2.30 14.32 -4.63
C LEU A 59 -2.76 12.87 -4.86
N ALA A 60 -1.87 12.00 -5.35
CA ALA A 60 -2.16 10.58 -5.50
C ALA A 60 -2.44 9.90 -4.14
N LEU A 61 -1.64 10.23 -3.11
CA LEU A 61 -1.84 9.74 -1.74
C LEU A 61 -3.12 10.31 -1.12
N GLN A 62 -3.38 11.62 -1.24
CA GLN A 62 -4.61 12.24 -0.76
C GLN A 62 -5.86 11.62 -1.40
N ARG A 63 -5.80 11.30 -2.70
CA ARG A 63 -6.90 10.63 -3.40
C ARG A 63 -7.11 9.20 -2.90
N ARG A 64 -6.04 8.43 -2.67
CA ARG A 64 -6.13 7.09 -2.06
C ARG A 64 -6.80 7.16 -0.70
N ASN A 65 -6.40 8.11 0.15
CA ASN A 65 -6.97 8.32 1.48
C ASN A 65 -8.40 8.90 1.44
N ALA A 66 -8.79 9.60 0.38
CA ALA A 66 -10.16 10.09 0.20
C ALA A 66 -11.10 9.01 -0.39
N ALA A 67 -10.57 8.07 -1.17
CA ALA A 67 -11.32 6.91 -1.65
C ALA A 67 -11.71 5.97 -0.49
N THR A 68 -10.86 5.84 0.54
CA THR A 68 -11.15 5.10 1.78
C THR A 68 -12.17 5.79 2.70
N LEU A 69 -12.54 7.05 2.44
CA LEU A 69 -13.49 7.84 3.24
C LEU A 69 -14.83 8.07 2.52
N ARG A 70 -15.02 7.57 1.30
CA ARG A 70 -16.33 7.61 0.66
C ARG A 70 -17.21 6.53 1.28
N PRO A 71 -18.42 6.85 1.77
CA PRO A 71 -19.39 5.82 2.08
C PRO A 71 -19.72 5.08 0.78
N SER A 72 -19.19 3.87 0.68
CA SER A 72 -19.50 2.91 -0.36
C SER A 72 -21.01 2.69 -0.35
N ALA A 73 -21.67 2.84 -1.49
CA ALA A 73 -23.07 2.45 -1.60
C ALA A 73 -23.16 0.96 -1.23
N ALA A 74 -24.25 0.52 -0.61
CA ALA A 74 -24.41 -0.83 -0.06
C ALA A 74 -24.23 -2.01 -1.06
N ASN A 75 -23.97 -1.72 -2.35
CA ASN A 75 -23.78 -2.67 -3.44
C ASN A 75 -22.39 -2.58 -4.11
N ASP A 76 -21.45 -1.77 -3.62
CA ASP A 76 -20.08 -1.73 -4.16
C ASP A 76 -19.28 -2.93 -3.62
N ASP A 77 -19.50 -4.09 -4.26
CA ASP A 77 -18.85 -5.39 -4.01
C ASP A 77 -17.41 -5.48 -4.56
N ALA A 78 -16.88 -4.38 -5.11
CA ALA A 78 -15.55 -4.32 -5.70
C ALA A 78 -14.52 -3.86 -4.66
N TRP A 79 -14.14 -4.76 -3.74
CA TRP A 79 -12.97 -4.54 -2.91
C TRP A 79 -11.71 -4.55 -3.79
N ASP A 80 -11.03 -3.40 -3.85
CA ASP A 80 -9.82 -3.19 -4.64
C ASP A 80 -8.53 -3.14 -3.79
N GLY A 81 -8.66 -3.29 -2.47
CA GLY A 81 -7.55 -3.33 -1.52
C GLY A 81 -7.82 -2.59 -0.21
N SER A 82 -6.98 -2.84 0.79
CA SER A 82 -7.01 -2.22 2.12
C SER A 82 -5.60 -1.80 2.54
N ALA A 83 -5.46 -0.74 3.33
CA ALA A 83 -4.15 -0.25 3.80
C ALA A 83 -4.14 -0.12 5.32
N GLY A 84 -2.96 -0.20 5.92
CA GLY A 84 -2.76 -0.04 7.35
C GLY A 84 -1.40 0.57 7.70
N MET A 85 -1.23 0.92 8.96
CA MET A 85 0.00 1.55 9.47
C MET A 85 0.36 1.00 10.84
N LEU A 86 1.64 0.68 11.04
CA LEU A 86 2.24 0.40 12.34
C LEU A 86 2.12 1.66 13.21
N ARG A 87 1.23 1.60 14.20
CA ARG A 87 1.01 2.71 15.14
C ARG A 87 2.10 2.70 16.20
N ALA A 88 2.62 3.88 16.54
CA ALA A 88 3.77 4.08 17.43
C ALA A 88 3.60 3.54 18.87
N ALA A 89 2.40 3.10 19.26
CA ALA A 89 2.16 2.41 20.53
C ALA A 89 2.61 0.94 20.54
N ALA A 90 2.98 0.37 19.39
CA ALA A 90 3.59 -0.96 19.27
C ALA A 90 5.08 -0.97 19.67
N SER A 91 5.41 -0.31 20.79
CA SER A 91 6.77 -0.21 21.29
C SER A 91 7.07 -1.32 22.30
N ALA A 92 8.11 -2.10 21.98
CA ALA A 92 8.87 -3.02 22.85
C ALA A 92 8.25 -4.37 23.26
N ILE A 93 6.95 -4.58 23.11
CA ILE A 93 6.33 -5.91 23.31
C ILE A 93 5.97 -6.43 21.92
N ALA A 94 6.33 -7.68 21.62
CA ALA A 94 6.29 -8.29 20.30
C ALA A 94 5.09 -7.82 19.46
N LEU A 95 5.35 -7.41 18.20
CA LEU A 95 4.27 -7.05 17.29
C LEU A 95 3.51 -8.31 16.94
N GLU A 96 2.46 -8.59 17.69
CA GLU A 96 1.61 -9.76 17.48
C GLU A 96 0.62 -9.53 16.34
N GLU A 97 0.19 -8.27 16.13
CA GLU A 97 -0.87 -7.94 15.18
C GLU A 97 -0.74 -6.52 14.57
N LEU A 98 -1.10 -6.41 13.28
CA LEU A 98 -1.37 -5.15 12.58
C LEU A 98 -2.71 -5.21 11.84
N ALA A 99 -3.62 -4.31 12.15
CA ALA A 99 -4.89 -4.18 11.45
C ALA A 99 -4.83 -3.11 10.33
N THR A 100 -5.64 -3.30 9.28
CA THR A 100 -5.89 -2.26 8.29
C THR A 100 -6.76 -1.14 8.86
N ASP A 101 -6.65 0.05 8.28
CA ASP A 101 -7.39 1.24 8.71
C ASP A 101 -8.92 1.12 8.51
N ASP A 102 -9.36 0.23 7.60
CA ASP A 102 -10.77 -0.13 7.41
C ASP A 102 -11.26 -1.22 8.38
N GLY A 103 -10.37 -1.80 9.18
CA GLY A 103 -10.70 -2.81 10.20
C GLY A 103 -11.06 -4.18 9.65
N HIS A 104 -10.90 -4.43 8.35
CA HIS A 104 -11.35 -5.69 7.72
C HIS A 104 -10.25 -6.75 7.59
N TRP A 105 -9.00 -6.39 7.88
CA TRP A 105 -7.87 -7.30 7.78
C TRP A 105 -6.92 -7.14 8.96
N ALA A 106 -6.31 -8.26 9.34
CA ALA A 106 -5.23 -8.31 10.33
C ALA A 106 -4.03 -9.09 9.77
N LEU A 107 -2.83 -8.63 10.09
CA LEU A 107 -1.57 -9.33 9.91
C LEU A 107 -1.08 -9.78 11.28
N HIS A 108 -1.03 -11.08 11.51
CA HIS A 108 -0.42 -11.65 12.71
C HIS A 108 1.02 -12.07 12.43
N PHE A 109 1.89 -11.84 13.40
CA PHE A 109 3.30 -12.25 13.33
C PHE A 109 3.60 -13.20 14.48
N VAL A 110 3.93 -14.44 14.15
CA VAL A 110 4.21 -15.50 15.11
C VAL A 110 5.69 -15.85 15.03
N PRO A 111 6.45 -15.86 16.13
CA PRO A 111 7.83 -16.35 16.11
C PRO A 111 7.84 -17.86 15.81
N ASP A 112 8.75 -18.29 14.94
CA ASP A 112 8.98 -19.71 14.63
C ASP A 112 10.07 -20.29 15.55
N ASP A 113 9.99 -21.59 15.82
CA ASP A 113 10.94 -22.33 16.67
C ASP A 113 12.37 -22.32 16.11
N ALA A 114 12.52 -22.10 14.80
CA ALA A 114 13.80 -21.93 14.12
C ALA A 114 14.41 -20.53 14.26
N GLY A 115 13.78 -19.63 15.02
CA GLY A 115 14.21 -18.23 15.18
C GLY A 115 13.75 -17.31 14.04
N GLY A 116 12.85 -17.80 13.18
CA GLY A 116 12.20 -17.03 12.13
C GLY A 116 10.89 -16.39 12.59
N TRP A 117 10.14 -15.85 11.62
CA TRP A 117 8.78 -15.36 11.83
C TRP A 117 7.84 -15.97 10.81
N GLN A 118 6.60 -16.20 11.21
CA GLN A 118 5.49 -16.55 10.35
C GLN A 118 4.55 -15.34 10.25
N LEU A 119 4.12 -15.03 9.04
CA LEU A 119 3.14 -14.00 8.76
C LEU A 119 1.82 -14.65 8.38
N ILE A 120 0.75 -14.30 9.09
CA ILE A 120 -0.61 -14.77 8.83
C ILE A 120 -1.47 -13.57 8.48
N LEU A 121 -2.00 -13.55 7.27
CA LEU A 121 -3.04 -12.62 6.84
C LEU A 121 -4.40 -13.20 7.23
N LYS A 122 -5.22 -12.44 7.94
CA LYS A 122 -6.56 -12.83 8.36
C LYS A 122 -7.60 -11.82 7.88
N LEU A 123 -8.67 -12.33 7.29
CA LEU A 123 -9.85 -11.57 6.88
C LEU A 123 -10.89 -11.56 8.01
N ASP A 124 -11.49 -10.40 8.28
CA ASP A 124 -12.66 -10.31 9.15
C ASP A 124 -13.89 -10.93 8.44
N ALA A 125 -14.53 -11.90 9.09
CA ALA A 125 -15.74 -12.55 8.60
C ALA A 125 -16.92 -11.57 8.44
N GLN A 126 -16.89 -10.42 9.13
CA GLN A 126 -17.90 -9.36 9.01
C GLN A 126 -17.59 -8.35 7.90
N ALA A 127 -16.46 -8.49 7.19
CA ALA A 127 -16.14 -7.59 6.07
C ALA A 127 -17.21 -7.74 4.97
N PRO A 128 -17.73 -6.64 4.39
CA PRO A 128 -18.78 -6.69 3.37
C PRO A 128 -18.44 -7.57 2.16
N PHE A 129 -17.16 -7.67 1.82
CA PHE A 129 -16.63 -8.45 0.69
C PHE A 129 -16.17 -9.87 1.07
N ALA A 130 -16.30 -10.28 2.35
CA ALA A 130 -15.71 -11.53 2.83
C ALA A 130 -16.27 -12.77 2.11
N GLY A 131 -17.60 -12.85 1.97
CA GLY A 131 -18.25 -13.97 1.29
C GLY A 131 -17.81 -14.15 -0.16
N ARG A 132 -17.47 -13.05 -0.84
CA ARG A 132 -16.93 -13.08 -2.21
C ARG A 132 -15.49 -13.57 -2.21
N LEU A 133 -14.63 -13.03 -1.36
CA LEU A 133 -13.22 -13.42 -1.30
C LEU A 133 -13.03 -14.88 -0.89
N LEU A 134 -13.84 -15.40 0.05
CA LEU A 134 -13.81 -16.81 0.46
C LEU A 134 -14.29 -17.75 -0.66
N ARG A 135 -15.21 -17.28 -1.51
CA ARG A 135 -15.73 -18.06 -2.66
C ARG A 135 -14.77 -18.06 -3.84
N GLU A 136 -14.29 -16.88 -4.23
CA GLU A 136 -13.43 -16.70 -5.42
C GLU A 136 -11.96 -17.06 -5.13
N ARG A 137 -11.55 -16.98 -3.86
CA ARG A 137 -10.19 -17.22 -3.38
C ARG A 137 -9.13 -16.58 -4.29
N PRO A 138 -9.25 -15.28 -4.60
CA PRO A 138 -8.31 -14.62 -5.50
C PRO A 138 -6.89 -14.68 -4.92
N LEU A 139 -5.90 -14.56 -5.80
CA LEU A 139 -4.52 -14.40 -5.34
C LEU A 139 -4.39 -12.99 -4.74
N LEU A 140 -3.98 -12.91 -3.49
CA LEU A 140 -3.76 -11.67 -2.76
C LEU A 140 -2.26 -11.47 -2.54
N ARG A 141 -1.87 -10.21 -2.38
CA ARG A 141 -0.54 -9.85 -1.89
C ARG A 141 -0.62 -8.79 -0.79
N VAL A 142 0.32 -8.89 0.14
CA VAL A 142 0.60 -7.88 1.16
C VAL A 142 1.90 -7.19 0.78
N VAL A 143 1.90 -5.87 0.74
CA VAL A 143 3.06 -5.05 0.41
C VAL A 143 3.37 -4.06 1.53
N ASP A 144 4.65 -3.77 1.77
CA ASP A 144 5.05 -2.69 2.68
C ASP A 144 5.02 -1.31 2.00
N GLY A 145 5.32 -0.25 2.78
CA GLY A 145 5.43 1.12 2.27
C GLY A 145 6.55 1.37 1.25
N GLY A 146 7.54 0.45 1.14
CA GLY A 146 8.55 0.42 0.07
C GLY A 146 8.09 -0.31 -1.19
N GLY A 147 6.96 -1.02 -1.11
CA GLY A 147 6.40 -1.86 -2.16
C GLY A 147 7.11 -3.20 -2.33
N ALA A 148 7.76 -3.72 -1.28
CA ALA A 148 8.20 -5.12 -1.23
C ALA A 148 7.03 -6.02 -0.85
N ILE A 149 7.00 -7.23 -1.41
CA ILE A 149 5.94 -8.20 -1.14
C ILE A 149 6.29 -8.96 0.15
N LEU A 150 5.45 -8.83 1.17
CA LEU A 150 5.59 -9.51 2.46
C LEU A 150 4.97 -10.91 2.42
N LEU A 151 3.83 -11.02 1.74
CA LEU A 151 3.06 -12.25 1.60
C LEU A 151 2.36 -12.26 0.24
N GLN A 152 2.31 -13.43 -0.41
CA GLN A 152 1.47 -13.64 -1.58
C GLN A 152 0.85 -15.04 -1.52
N GLY A 153 -0.48 -15.11 -1.65
CA GLY A 153 -1.20 -16.36 -1.53
C GLY A 153 -2.71 -16.19 -1.65
N ARG A 154 -3.43 -17.30 -1.51
CA ARG A 154 -4.89 -17.34 -1.53
C ARG A 154 -5.36 -17.64 -0.12
N LEU A 155 -6.50 -17.06 0.26
CA LEU A 155 -7.15 -17.41 1.52
C LEU A 155 -7.57 -18.88 1.52
N ASP A 156 -7.52 -19.52 2.68
CA ASP A 156 -8.12 -20.82 2.94
C ASP A 156 -9.62 -20.71 3.26
N ALA A 157 -10.19 -21.78 3.82
CA ALA A 157 -11.60 -21.84 4.18
C ALA A 157 -11.96 -20.94 5.38
N ASP A 158 -10.98 -20.63 6.22
CA ASP A 158 -11.14 -19.82 7.43
C ASP A 158 -10.84 -18.32 7.17
N GLY A 159 -10.46 -17.98 5.94
CA GLY A 159 -10.12 -16.61 5.56
C GLY A 159 -8.70 -16.23 5.92
N GLU A 160 -7.81 -17.21 6.06
CA GLU A 160 -6.42 -17.01 6.45
C GLU A 160 -5.47 -17.34 5.30
N CYS A 161 -4.33 -16.67 5.28
CA CYS A 161 -3.23 -16.99 4.39
C CYS A 161 -1.91 -16.83 5.13
N GLU A 162 -1.16 -17.91 5.23
CA GLU A 162 0.07 -17.95 6.00
C GLU A 162 1.30 -18.12 5.10
N ARG A 163 2.39 -17.41 5.43
CA ARG A 163 3.69 -17.56 4.78
C ARG A 163 4.82 -17.32 5.78
N PRO A 164 5.97 -17.98 5.58
CA PRO A 164 7.19 -17.59 6.26
C PRO A 164 7.51 -16.13 5.95
N TRP A 165 7.91 -15.40 6.98
CA TRP A 165 8.39 -14.04 6.85
C TRP A 165 9.63 -14.01 5.95
N PRO A 166 9.63 -13.21 4.86
CA PRO A 166 10.66 -13.36 3.82
C PRO A 166 11.93 -12.55 4.08
N PHE A 167 12.08 -11.90 5.24
CA PHE A 167 13.21 -11.03 5.56
C PHE A 167 13.94 -11.47 6.83
N ASP A 168 15.23 -11.17 6.90
CA ASP A 168 16.06 -11.49 8.08
C ASP A 168 15.76 -10.58 9.28
N SER A 169 15.22 -9.38 9.05
CA SER A 169 14.84 -8.44 10.10
C SER A 169 13.49 -8.78 10.71
N ALA A 170 13.33 -8.58 12.01
CA ALA A 170 12.04 -8.71 12.68
C ALA A 170 10.98 -7.76 12.07
N PRO A 171 9.69 -8.15 12.05
CA PRO A 171 8.62 -7.39 11.41
C PRO A 171 8.56 -5.91 11.80
N VAL A 172 8.69 -5.59 13.10
CA VAL A 172 8.69 -4.19 13.59
C VAL A 172 9.80 -3.37 12.94
N ALA A 173 11.03 -3.89 12.97
CA ALA A 173 12.19 -3.21 12.44
C ALA A 173 12.05 -3.00 10.93
N HIS A 174 11.55 -4.01 10.21
CA HIS A 174 11.25 -3.91 8.78
C HIS A 174 10.27 -2.80 8.48
N PHE A 175 9.08 -2.80 9.11
CA PHE A 175 8.08 -1.78 8.85
C PHE A 175 8.58 -0.37 9.18
N GLN A 176 9.31 -0.18 10.28
CA GLN A 176 9.89 1.11 10.64
C GLN A 176 10.85 1.65 9.57
N LEU A 177 11.63 0.77 8.93
CA LEU A 177 12.55 1.15 7.84
C LEU A 177 11.81 1.56 6.56
N TYR A 178 10.65 0.95 6.28
CA TYR A 178 9.91 1.12 5.02
C TYR A 178 8.64 1.98 5.16
N GLY A 179 8.65 2.95 6.07
CA GLY A 179 7.60 3.99 6.18
C GLY A 179 6.41 3.60 7.06
N ALA A 180 6.52 2.50 7.81
CA ALA A 180 5.58 2.02 8.79
C ALA A 180 4.18 1.69 8.23
N THR A 181 4.03 1.53 6.92
CA THR A 181 2.75 1.24 6.25
C THR A 181 2.75 -0.11 5.56
N PHE A 182 1.55 -0.62 5.31
CA PHE A 182 1.32 -1.79 4.48
C PHE A 182 0.01 -1.67 3.70
N ALA A 183 -0.13 -2.47 2.65
CA ALA A 183 -1.36 -2.61 1.88
C ALA A 183 -1.60 -4.07 1.50
N ILE A 184 -2.87 -4.43 1.38
CA ILE A 184 -3.37 -5.72 0.95
C ILE A 184 -4.14 -5.47 -0.32
N GLU A 185 -3.78 -6.15 -1.39
CA GLU A 185 -4.37 -5.94 -2.70
C GLU A 185 -4.50 -7.26 -3.49
N PRO A 186 -5.53 -7.40 -4.34
CA PRO A 186 -5.61 -8.52 -5.26
C PRO A 186 -4.51 -8.45 -6.32
N CYS A 187 -3.90 -9.59 -6.62
CA CYS A 187 -3.00 -9.72 -7.76
C CYS A 187 -3.82 -9.71 -9.05
N LYS A 188 -3.50 -8.77 -9.94
CA LYS A 188 -4.06 -8.69 -11.30
C LYS A 188 -3.32 -9.59 -12.26
#